data_AF-A0A948GQL2-F1
#
_entry.id   AF-A0A948GQL2-F1
#
_cell.length_a   1.000
_cell.length_b   1.000
_cell.length_c   1.000
_cell.angle_alpha   90.00
_cell.angle_beta   90.00
_cell.angle_gamma   90.00
#
_symmetry.space_group_name_H-M   'P 1'
#
loop_
_entity.id
_entity.type
_entity.pdbx_description
1 polymer ?
#
loop_
_entity_poly.entity_id
_entity_poly.type
_entity_poly.pdbx_seq_one_letter_code
_entity_poly.pdbx_strand_id
1 'polypeptide(L)'
;MHETPEEIRLGCNGVMVDASHLPIGDNIGTTRSVVAMAHACGVCVEGELGYVPGVEGVDAERHPGPLQFTTVAEARAFAEKTNVDCLAVSIGTVHGRMKGKPKLDWARLKEINTALGIPLVIHGGTGLTDEQFRKLITLGVAKINYYTALSDAAGAAICAAAKAGATGYADLTAGVREAVAAEVERCLKLWGAAGRAAEVLDRCRPWLNVEHVVAYNAPTLSEHRLLALMTEGQRALATIPGVREVTVGSVADKSARYRHCWLIRFAAPEVIDSYAKHPAHATFAETLFRPAAADRLTADYRIADATTGAERLPLSSALAAERIAS
;
A
#
# COMPACT_ATOMS: atom_id res chain seq x y z
N MET A 1 -7.86 5.37 -12.62
CA MET A 1 -7.64 6.18 -11.41
C MET A 1 -6.16 6.10 -11.10
N HIS A 2 -5.44 7.22 -11.06
CA HIS A 2 -4.04 7.27 -10.61
C HIS A 2 -4.05 7.81 -9.16
N GLU A 3 -4.45 6.97 -8.22
CA GLU A 3 -4.68 7.32 -6.79
C GLU A 3 -3.45 7.02 -5.88
N THR A 4 -2.30 6.71 -6.46
CA THR A 4 -1.12 6.26 -5.71
C THR A 4 -0.57 7.25 -4.67
N PRO A 5 -0.67 8.59 -4.83
CA PRO A 5 -0.24 9.51 -3.77
C PRO A 5 -1.11 9.44 -2.52
N GLU A 6 -2.40 9.12 -2.65
CA GLU A 6 -3.34 9.11 -1.53
C GLU A 6 -3.15 7.88 -0.64
N GLU A 7 -2.97 6.71 -1.25
CA GLU A 7 -2.71 5.45 -0.55
C GLU A 7 -1.47 5.55 0.34
N ILE A 8 -0.39 6.17 -0.17
CA ILE A 8 0.84 6.39 0.58
C ILE A 8 0.58 7.29 1.80
N ARG A 9 -0.21 8.37 1.66
CA ARG A 9 -0.56 9.25 2.78
C ARG A 9 -1.40 8.54 3.83
N LEU A 10 -2.35 7.68 3.41
CA LEU A 10 -3.17 6.88 4.30
C LEU A 10 -2.35 5.81 5.06
N GLY A 11 -1.16 5.49 4.58
CA GLY A 11 -0.23 4.56 5.22
C GLY A 11 -0.26 3.17 4.61
N CYS A 12 -0.39 3.06 3.28
CA CYS A 12 -0.18 1.82 2.52
C CYS A 12 1.33 1.60 2.24
N ASN A 13 1.88 0.45 2.64
CA ASN A 13 3.33 0.13 2.52
C ASN A 13 3.69 -0.50 1.18
N GLY A 14 2.70 -0.74 0.34
CA GLY A 14 2.84 -1.10 -1.05
C GLY A 14 1.72 -0.45 -1.84
N VAL A 15 2.03 -0.05 -3.08
CA VAL A 15 1.05 0.40 -4.07
C VAL A 15 1.19 -0.43 -5.33
N MET A 16 0.13 -0.51 -6.13
CA MET A 16 0.15 -1.22 -7.39
C MET A 16 -0.22 -0.25 -8.52
N VAL A 17 0.51 -0.32 -9.63
CA VAL A 17 0.21 0.45 -10.84
C VAL A 17 -0.28 -0.49 -11.92
N ASP A 18 -1.59 -0.47 -12.15
CA ASP A 18 -2.18 -1.06 -13.35
C ASP A 18 -2.24 -0.03 -14.48
N ALA A 19 -1.20 -0.04 -15.32
CA ALA A 19 -1.18 0.64 -16.60
C ALA A 19 -1.07 -0.38 -17.76
N SER A 20 -1.47 -1.62 -17.51
CA SER A 20 -1.31 -2.76 -18.42
C SER A 20 -2.11 -2.62 -19.72
N HIS A 21 -3.19 -1.83 -19.68
CA HIS A 21 -4.01 -1.45 -20.83
C HIS A 21 -3.34 -0.43 -21.77
N LEU A 22 -2.26 0.22 -21.36
CA LEU A 22 -1.53 1.19 -22.18
C LEU A 22 -0.46 0.50 -23.05
N PRO A 23 -0.03 1.13 -24.16
CA PRO A 23 1.18 0.69 -24.86
C PRO A 23 2.38 0.57 -23.90
N ILE A 24 3.22 -0.44 -24.11
CA ILE A 24 4.32 -0.77 -23.18
C ILE A 24 5.21 0.42 -22.80
N GLY A 25 5.48 1.34 -23.74
CA GLY A 25 6.26 2.54 -23.48
C GLY A 25 5.60 3.50 -22.48
N ASP A 26 4.29 3.68 -22.60
CA ASP A 26 3.49 4.54 -21.73
C ASP A 26 3.25 3.89 -20.36
N ASN A 27 3.07 2.56 -20.31
CA ASN A 27 3.03 1.79 -19.07
C ASN A 27 4.35 1.95 -18.30
N ILE A 28 5.50 1.78 -18.98
CA ILE A 28 6.83 2.00 -18.37
C ILE A 28 6.97 3.44 -17.85
N GLY A 29 6.56 4.44 -18.64
CA GLY A 29 6.65 5.85 -18.23
C GLY A 29 5.83 6.14 -16.98
N THR A 30 4.57 5.69 -16.97
CA THR A 30 3.63 5.85 -15.86
C THR A 30 4.13 5.15 -14.60
N THR A 31 4.48 3.86 -14.73
CA THR A 31 4.96 3.05 -13.61
C THR A 31 6.26 3.59 -13.04
N ARG A 32 7.23 3.99 -13.88
CA ARG A 32 8.49 4.60 -13.40
C ARG A 32 8.26 5.88 -12.58
N SER A 33 7.30 6.71 -12.98
CA SER A 33 6.96 7.94 -12.24
C SER A 33 6.44 7.60 -10.84
N VAL A 34 5.55 6.61 -10.74
CA VAL A 34 5.02 6.15 -9.45
C VAL A 34 6.11 5.49 -8.61
N VAL A 35 6.96 4.65 -9.20
CA VAL A 35 8.10 4.02 -8.50
C VAL A 35 9.00 5.08 -7.88
N ALA A 36 9.39 6.11 -8.63
CA ALA A 36 10.24 7.18 -8.11
C ALA A 36 9.61 7.89 -6.89
N MET A 37 8.31 8.18 -6.95
CA MET A 37 7.57 8.79 -5.83
C MET A 37 7.45 7.83 -4.63
N ALA A 38 7.05 6.57 -4.85
CA ALA A 38 6.81 5.60 -3.80
C ALA A 38 8.11 5.21 -3.09
N HIS A 39 9.19 4.98 -3.84
CA HIS A 39 10.52 4.71 -3.28
C HIS A 39 11.05 5.89 -2.46
N ALA A 40 10.76 7.12 -2.88
CA ALA A 40 11.07 8.32 -2.09
C ALA A 40 10.25 8.44 -0.78
N CYS A 41 9.25 7.56 -0.60
CA CYS A 41 8.48 7.40 0.63
C CYS A 41 8.76 6.05 1.34
N GLY A 42 9.71 5.25 0.85
CA GLY A 42 10.02 3.92 1.38
C GLY A 42 8.93 2.86 1.12
N VAL A 43 8.07 3.09 0.12
CA VAL A 43 6.92 2.23 -0.24
C VAL A 43 7.24 1.39 -1.47
N CYS A 44 6.92 0.09 -1.43
CA CYS A 44 7.14 -0.83 -2.55
C CYS A 44 6.09 -0.63 -3.65
N VAL A 45 6.45 -0.96 -4.89
CA VAL A 45 5.55 -0.87 -6.06
C VAL A 45 5.45 -2.19 -6.79
N GLU A 46 4.21 -2.64 -6.97
CA GLU A 46 3.83 -3.68 -7.93
C GLU A 46 3.50 -3.05 -9.28
N GLY A 47 4.12 -3.53 -10.35
CA GLY A 47 3.69 -3.22 -11.72
C GLY A 47 2.92 -4.38 -12.34
N GLU A 48 2.19 -4.12 -13.43
CA GLU A 48 1.48 -5.15 -14.19
C GLU A 48 1.83 -5.15 -15.68
N LEU A 49 2.03 -6.36 -16.22
CA LEU A 49 2.16 -6.62 -17.65
C LEU A 49 1.22 -7.71 -18.14
N GLY A 50 0.80 -7.56 -19.40
CA GLY A 50 -0.19 -8.42 -20.03
C GLY A 50 -1.59 -7.89 -19.79
N TYR A 51 -2.60 -8.74 -19.93
CA TYR A 51 -3.96 -8.38 -19.55
C TYR A 51 -4.64 -9.61 -18.98
N VAL A 52 -5.27 -9.45 -17.82
CA VAL A 52 -6.06 -10.47 -17.14
C VAL A 52 -7.54 -10.08 -17.33
N PRO A 53 -8.30 -10.76 -18.22
CA PRO A 53 -9.70 -10.43 -18.44
C PRO A 53 -10.57 -10.78 -17.22
N GLY A 54 -11.71 -10.10 -17.06
CA GLY A 54 -12.67 -10.36 -15.98
C GLY A 54 -12.73 -9.26 -14.93
N VAL A 55 -13.65 -9.40 -13.98
CA VAL A 55 -13.80 -8.51 -12.82
C VAL A 55 -13.91 -9.38 -11.57
N GLU A 56 -13.25 -9.00 -10.49
CA GLU A 56 -13.28 -9.78 -9.25
C GLU A 56 -14.70 -9.88 -8.66
N GLY A 57 -15.09 -11.07 -8.20
CA GLY A 57 -16.40 -11.29 -7.57
C GLY A 57 -17.57 -11.51 -8.56
N VAL A 58 -17.34 -11.38 -9.86
CA VAL A 58 -18.33 -11.68 -10.90
C VAL A 58 -17.87 -12.83 -11.81
N ASP A 59 -18.77 -13.32 -12.67
CA ASP A 59 -18.42 -14.37 -13.62
C ASP A 59 -17.53 -13.81 -14.74
N ALA A 60 -16.37 -14.43 -14.98
CA ALA A 60 -15.40 -13.96 -15.97
C ALA A 60 -15.98 -13.89 -17.39
N GLU A 61 -16.92 -14.77 -17.72
CA GLU A 61 -17.63 -14.82 -19.01
C GLU A 61 -18.45 -13.55 -19.31
N ARG A 62 -18.83 -12.78 -18.29
CA ARG A 62 -19.59 -11.53 -18.47
C ARG A 62 -18.72 -10.35 -18.90
N HIS A 63 -17.40 -10.50 -18.82
CA HIS A 63 -16.42 -9.48 -19.18
C HIS A 63 -15.32 -10.08 -20.06
N PRO A 64 -15.67 -10.53 -21.29
CA PRO A 64 -14.69 -11.12 -22.19
C PRO A 64 -13.70 -10.04 -22.68
N GLY A 65 -12.40 -10.32 -22.57
CA GLY A 65 -11.34 -9.52 -23.15
C GLY A 65 -10.22 -10.41 -23.70
N PRO A 66 -9.41 -9.92 -24.65
CA PRO A 66 -8.33 -10.72 -25.22
C PRO A 66 -7.26 -10.97 -24.15
N LEU A 67 -7.09 -12.22 -23.75
CA LEU A 67 -6.00 -12.63 -22.87
C LEU A 67 -4.66 -12.30 -23.54
N GLN A 68 -3.89 -11.39 -22.94
CA GLN A 68 -2.56 -11.05 -23.42
C GLN A 68 -1.52 -11.56 -22.43
N PHE A 69 -0.75 -12.56 -22.86
CA PHE A 69 0.30 -13.13 -22.03
C PHE A 69 1.53 -12.22 -22.00
N THR A 70 2.18 -12.13 -20.85
CA THR A 70 3.44 -11.41 -20.68
C THR A 70 4.58 -12.13 -21.40
N THR A 71 5.36 -11.46 -22.24
CA THR A 71 6.59 -12.06 -22.80
C THR A 71 7.80 -11.84 -21.88
N VAL A 72 8.80 -12.73 -21.96
CA VAL A 72 10.04 -12.61 -21.18
C VAL A 72 10.80 -11.31 -21.51
N ALA A 73 10.81 -10.92 -22.79
CA ALA A 73 11.48 -9.70 -23.25
C ALA A 73 10.82 -8.44 -22.69
N GLU A 74 9.48 -8.37 -22.72
CA GLU A 74 8.73 -7.25 -22.12
C GLU A 74 8.95 -7.20 -20.61
N ALA A 75 8.86 -8.34 -19.92
CA ALA A 75 9.05 -8.42 -18.48
C ALA A 75 10.44 -7.89 -18.06
N ARG A 76 11.49 -8.28 -18.79
CA ARG A 76 12.86 -7.79 -18.55
C ARG A 76 12.95 -6.29 -18.76
N ALA A 77 12.52 -5.82 -19.92
CA ALA A 77 12.61 -4.40 -20.27
C ALA A 77 11.78 -3.53 -19.31
N PHE A 78 10.63 -4.03 -18.85
CA PHE A 78 9.78 -3.34 -17.90
C PHE A 78 10.46 -3.22 -16.55
N ALA A 79 10.85 -4.35 -15.93
CA ALA A 79 11.49 -4.35 -14.61
C ALA A 79 12.76 -3.48 -14.58
N GLU A 80 13.60 -3.57 -15.63
CA GLU A 80 14.81 -2.76 -15.74
C GLU A 80 14.53 -1.25 -15.84
N LYS A 81 13.50 -0.86 -16.61
CA LYS A 81 13.20 0.55 -16.87
C LYS A 81 12.32 1.20 -15.81
N THR A 82 11.57 0.41 -15.04
CA THR A 82 10.66 0.92 -14.00
C THR A 82 11.22 0.77 -12.60
N ASN A 83 12.08 -0.24 -12.37
CA ASN A 83 12.58 -0.61 -11.05
C ASN A 83 11.47 -1.00 -10.05
N VAL A 84 10.43 -1.69 -10.53
CA VAL A 84 9.38 -2.24 -9.65
C VAL A 84 9.92 -3.31 -8.71
N ASP A 85 9.30 -3.43 -7.53
CA ASP A 85 9.69 -4.37 -6.48
C ASP A 85 9.10 -5.78 -6.72
N CYS A 86 7.94 -5.84 -7.39
CA CYS A 86 7.34 -7.08 -7.86
C CYS A 86 6.55 -6.85 -9.15
N LEU A 87 6.31 -7.93 -9.89
CA LEU A 87 5.65 -7.86 -11.20
C LEU A 87 4.48 -8.84 -11.30
N ALA A 88 3.29 -8.30 -11.53
CA ALA A 88 2.14 -9.08 -11.96
C ALA A 88 2.29 -9.49 -13.43
N VAL A 89 2.13 -10.79 -13.68
CA VAL A 89 2.32 -11.38 -15.01
C VAL A 89 1.10 -12.20 -15.44
N SER A 90 0.71 -12.06 -16.70
CA SER A 90 -0.35 -12.84 -17.32
C SER A 90 0.23 -14.12 -17.94
N ILE A 91 -0.15 -15.26 -17.36
CA ILE A 91 0.23 -16.61 -17.81
C ILE A 91 -0.98 -17.47 -18.16
N GLY A 92 -2.16 -16.86 -18.34
CA GLY A 92 -3.41 -17.54 -18.64
C GLY A 92 -4.40 -17.67 -17.49
N THR A 93 -4.23 -16.89 -16.42
CA THR A 93 -5.26 -16.65 -15.41
C THR A 93 -6.27 -15.60 -15.88
N VAL A 94 -7.45 -15.55 -15.25
CA VAL A 94 -8.50 -14.53 -15.48
C VAL A 94 -9.11 -14.13 -14.14
N HIS A 95 -9.69 -12.93 -14.03
CA HIS A 95 -10.44 -12.51 -12.84
C HIS A 95 -11.87 -13.08 -12.84
N GLY A 96 -12.35 -13.46 -11.66
CA GLY A 96 -13.73 -13.95 -11.47
C GLY A 96 -13.90 -15.47 -11.60
N ARG A 97 -15.15 -15.94 -11.66
CA ARG A 97 -15.45 -17.37 -11.78
C ARG A 97 -15.17 -17.86 -13.21
N MET A 98 -14.31 -18.88 -13.34
CA MET A 98 -14.01 -19.54 -14.62
C MET A 98 -14.88 -20.77 -14.85
N LYS A 99 -15.34 -20.99 -16.09
CA LYS A 99 -15.76 -22.32 -16.55
C LYS A 99 -14.60 -23.01 -17.28
N GLY A 100 -14.28 -24.24 -16.87
CA GLY A 100 -13.19 -25.05 -17.46
C GLY A 100 -11.85 -24.90 -16.73
N LYS A 101 -10.84 -25.67 -17.16
CA LYS A 101 -9.49 -25.64 -16.56
C LYS A 101 -8.63 -24.57 -17.23
N PRO A 102 -8.06 -23.59 -16.49
CA PRO A 102 -7.15 -22.61 -17.08
C PRO A 102 -5.91 -23.33 -17.63
N LYS A 103 -5.56 -23.00 -18.89
CA LYS A 103 -4.32 -23.47 -19.52
C LYS A 103 -3.20 -22.50 -19.17
N LEU A 104 -2.59 -22.72 -18.01
CA LEU A 104 -1.47 -21.91 -17.54
C LEU A 104 -0.18 -22.25 -18.30
N ASP A 105 0.52 -21.22 -18.76
CA ASP A 105 1.82 -21.33 -19.42
C ASP A 105 2.96 -21.39 -18.39
N TRP A 106 3.24 -22.59 -17.91
CA TRP A 106 4.26 -22.85 -16.90
C TRP A 106 5.69 -22.60 -17.39
N ALA A 107 5.94 -22.81 -18.69
CA ALA A 107 7.27 -22.62 -19.27
C ALA A 107 7.62 -21.13 -19.26
N ARG A 108 6.68 -20.29 -19.71
CA ARG A 108 6.77 -18.83 -19.65
C ARG A 108 6.99 -18.31 -18.23
N LEU A 109 6.22 -18.80 -17.26
CA LEU A 109 6.40 -18.37 -15.86
C LEU A 109 7.82 -18.66 -15.37
N LYS A 110 8.34 -19.86 -15.65
CA LYS A 110 9.71 -20.26 -15.30
C LYS A 110 10.76 -19.38 -15.96
N GLU A 111 10.60 -19.08 -17.24
CA GLU A 111 11.51 -18.22 -18.00
C GLU A 111 11.50 -16.78 -17.48
N ILE A 112 10.32 -16.22 -17.19
CA ILE A 112 10.20 -14.88 -16.58
C ILE A 112 10.88 -14.84 -15.21
N ASN A 113 10.59 -15.81 -14.33
CA ASN A 113 11.20 -15.86 -13.00
C ASN A 113 12.74 -15.90 -13.08
N THR A 114 13.27 -16.75 -13.97
CA THR A 114 14.72 -16.87 -14.21
C THR A 114 15.31 -15.57 -14.75
N ALA A 115 14.56 -14.84 -15.57
CA ALA A 115 15.03 -13.62 -16.22
C ALA A 115 15.09 -12.40 -15.29
N LEU A 116 14.17 -12.29 -14.32
CA LEU A 116 14.00 -11.09 -13.49
C LEU A 116 14.64 -11.18 -12.11
N GLY A 117 14.49 -12.32 -11.41
CA GLY A 117 14.96 -12.44 -10.03
C GLY A 117 14.22 -11.58 -8.99
N ILE A 118 13.09 -10.97 -9.35
CA ILE A 118 12.19 -10.26 -8.42
C ILE A 118 10.92 -11.11 -8.16
N PRO A 119 10.22 -10.92 -7.03
CA PRO A 119 8.97 -11.60 -6.73
C PRO A 119 7.92 -11.44 -7.85
N LEU A 120 7.32 -12.56 -8.29
CA LEU A 120 6.22 -12.53 -9.25
C LEU A 120 4.86 -12.51 -8.55
N VAL A 121 3.90 -11.86 -9.18
CA VAL A 121 2.51 -11.76 -8.71
C VAL A 121 1.57 -12.42 -9.69
N ILE A 122 0.59 -13.16 -9.17
CA ILE A 122 -0.49 -13.74 -9.98
C ILE A 122 -1.82 -13.16 -9.54
N HIS A 123 -2.49 -12.55 -10.51
CA HIS A 123 -3.85 -12.08 -10.40
C HIS A 123 -4.84 -13.17 -10.83
N GLY A 124 -6.05 -13.15 -10.29
CA GLY A 124 -7.10 -14.10 -10.69
C GLY A 124 -6.81 -15.55 -10.30
N GLY A 125 -6.49 -15.83 -9.03
CA GLY A 125 -6.22 -17.19 -8.56
C GLY A 125 -7.45 -18.11 -8.42
N THR A 126 -8.67 -17.60 -8.61
CA THR A 126 -9.89 -18.38 -8.37
C THR A 126 -10.07 -19.48 -9.41
N GLY A 127 -10.34 -20.71 -8.97
CA GLY A 127 -10.49 -21.89 -9.84
C GLY A 127 -9.21 -22.67 -10.10
N LEU A 128 -8.06 -22.24 -9.56
CA LEU A 128 -6.83 -23.03 -9.56
C LEU A 128 -6.89 -24.17 -8.56
N THR A 129 -6.30 -25.32 -8.91
CA THR A 129 -6.15 -26.45 -7.98
C THR A 129 -5.01 -26.20 -7.00
N ASP A 130 -5.03 -26.94 -5.89
CA ASP A 130 -3.97 -26.91 -4.88
C ASP A 130 -2.59 -27.25 -5.48
N GLU A 131 -2.50 -28.17 -6.45
CA GLU A 131 -1.24 -28.46 -7.17
C GLU A 131 -0.79 -27.28 -8.03
N GLN A 132 -1.72 -26.57 -8.66
CA GLN A 132 -1.41 -25.39 -9.46
C GLN A 132 -0.85 -24.27 -8.58
N PHE A 133 -1.46 -24.01 -7.41
CA PHE A 133 -0.94 -23.04 -6.46
C PHE A 133 0.47 -23.39 -5.97
N ARG A 134 0.71 -24.65 -5.58
CA ARG A 134 2.06 -25.10 -5.20
C ARG A 134 3.05 -24.89 -6.34
N LYS A 135 2.65 -25.20 -7.58
CA LYS A 135 3.49 -25.01 -8.76
C LYS A 135 3.82 -23.54 -9.02
N LEU A 136 2.85 -22.63 -8.89
CA LEU A 136 3.10 -21.18 -9.00
C LEU A 136 4.20 -20.74 -8.03
N ILE A 137 4.11 -21.16 -6.77
CA ILE A 137 5.07 -20.80 -5.72
C ILE A 137 6.47 -21.34 -6.03
N THR A 138 6.57 -22.60 -6.47
CA THR A 138 7.88 -23.18 -6.89
C THR A 138 8.51 -22.48 -8.10
N LEU A 139 7.72 -21.68 -8.84
CA LEU A 139 8.16 -20.94 -10.02
C LEU A 139 8.29 -19.43 -9.75
N GLY A 140 8.42 -19.02 -8.48
CA GLY A 140 8.78 -17.65 -8.10
C GLY A 140 7.61 -16.72 -7.80
N VAL A 141 6.37 -17.22 -7.81
CA VAL A 141 5.20 -16.44 -7.39
C VAL A 141 5.22 -16.27 -5.88
N ALA A 142 5.26 -15.02 -5.42
CA ALA A 142 5.32 -14.65 -4.01
C ALA A 142 4.04 -13.94 -3.52
N LYS A 143 3.22 -13.41 -4.43
CA LYS A 143 1.93 -12.78 -4.13
C LYS A 143 0.84 -13.34 -5.04
N ILE A 144 -0.29 -13.69 -4.44
CA ILE A 144 -1.46 -14.25 -5.12
C ILE A 144 -2.67 -13.42 -4.72
N ASN A 145 -3.36 -12.82 -5.69
CA ASN A 145 -4.62 -12.12 -5.43
C ASN A 145 -5.76 -13.16 -5.37
N TYR A 146 -6.52 -13.14 -4.27
CA TYR A 146 -7.49 -14.20 -3.94
C TYR A 146 -8.78 -13.60 -3.34
N TYR A 147 -9.63 -13.00 -4.18
CA TYR A 147 -10.88 -12.38 -3.73
C TYR A 147 -12.11 -13.25 -3.92
N THR A 148 -12.33 -13.77 -5.15
CA THR A 148 -13.64 -14.35 -5.51
C THR A 148 -14.00 -15.57 -4.66
N ALA A 149 -13.05 -16.44 -4.36
CA ALA A 149 -13.28 -17.57 -3.46
C ALA A 149 -13.60 -17.16 -2.01
N LEU A 150 -13.00 -16.07 -1.50
CA LEU A 150 -13.35 -15.53 -0.18
C LEU A 150 -14.77 -14.96 -0.19
N SER A 151 -15.13 -14.24 -1.26
CA SER A 151 -16.49 -13.74 -1.47
C SER A 151 -17.51 -14.89 -1.59
N ASP A 152 -17.14 -16.00 -2.23
CA ASP A 152 -17.98 -17.19 -2.35
C ASP A 152 -18.18 -17.89 -1.00
N ALA A 153 -17.13 -17.98 -0.18
CA ALA A 153 -17.23 -18.49 1.19
C ALA A 153 -18.18 -17.64 2.06
N ALA A 154 -18.06 -16.31 1.97
CA ALA A 154 -18.98 -15.38 2.63
C ALA A 154 -20.43 -15.56 2.14
N GLY A 155 -20.64 -15.63 0.82
CA GLY A 155 -21.96 -15.85 0.23
C GLY A 155 -22.59 -17.18 0.63
N ALA A 156 -21.80 -18.26 0.67
CA ALA A 156 -22.25 -19.56 1.11
C ALA A 156 -22.69 -19.56 2.58
N ALA A 157 -21.95 -18.88 3.46
CA ALA A 157 -22.31 -18.73 4.87
C ALA A 157 -23.65 -18.00 5.04
N ILE A 158 -23.85 -16.88 4.34
CA ILE A 158 -25.11 -16.13 4.35
C ILE A 158 -26.26 -17.00 3.84
N CYS A 159 -26.08 -17.72 2.73
CA CYS A 159 -27.10 -18.61 2.19
C CYS A 159 -27.44 -19.76 3.14
N ALA A 160 -26.47 -20.30 3.86
CA ALA A 160 -26.70 -21.34 4.86
C ALA A 160 -27.51 -20.80 6.05
N ALA A 161 -27.17 -19.62 6.56
CA ALA A 161 -27.91 -18.95 7.63
C ALA A 161 -29.36 -18.67 7.21
N ALA A 162 -29.57 -18.15 5.99
CA ALA A 162 -30.91 -17.90 5.45
C ALA A 162 -31.74 -19.19 5.33
N LYS A 163 -31.13 -20.29 4.85
CA LYS A 163 -31.79 -21.61 4.80
C LYS A 163 -32.12 -22.18 6.18
N ALA A 164 -31.34 -21.82 7.20
CA ALA A 164 -31.60 -22.15 8.60
C ALA A 164 -32.67 -21.27 9.25
N GLY A 165 -33.24 -20.29 8.53
CA GLY A 165 -34.34 -19.45 8.99
C GLY A 165 -33.92 -18.06 9.48
N ALA A 166 -32.64 -17.69 9.36
CA ALA A 166 -32.19 -16.34 9.67
C ALA A 166 -32.81 -15.30 8.71
N THR A 167 -33.33 -14.21 9.26
CA THR A 167 -33.93 -13.11 8.49
C THR A 167 -33.30 -11.75 8.80
N GLY A 168 -32.74 -11.58 10.00
CA GLY A 168 -32.05 -10.36 10.40
C GLY A 168 -30.62 -10.28 9.85
N TYR A 169 -30.16 -9.06 9.55
CA TYR A 169 -28.79 -8.82 9.05
C TYR A 169 -27.72 -9.40 9.97
N ALA A 170 -27.86 -9.22 11.30
CA ALA A 170 -26.92 -9.74 12.28
C ALA A 170 -26.81 -11.27 12.20
N ASP A 171 -27.94 -11.98 12.16
CA ASP A 171 -27.96 -13.45 12.09
C ASP A 171 -27.45 -13.98 10.74
N LEU A 172 -27.75 -13.26 9.65
CA LEU A 172 -27.30 -13.61 8.30
C LEU A 172 -25.77 -13.46 8.14
N THR A 173 -25.16 -12.52 8.86
CA THR A 173 -23.73 -12.22 8.74
C THR A 173 -22.88 -12.83 9.86
N ALA A 174 -23.51 -13.39 10.90
CA ALA A 174 -22.84 -13.91 12.09
C ALA A 174 -21.69 -14.89 11.81
N GLY A 175 -21.83 -15.77 10.81
CA GLY A 175 -20.82 -16.78 10.46
C GLY A 175 -19.88 -16.40 9.30
N VAL A 176 -20.01 -15.19 8.75
CA VAL A 176 -19.24 -14.77 7.56
C VAL A 176 -17.75 -14.67 7.88
N ARG A 177 -17.41 -14.09 9.03
CA ARG A 177 -16.01 -13.89 9.44
C ARG A 177 -15.29 -15.24 9.57
N GLU A 178 -15.92 -16.22 10.20
CA GLU A 178 -15.38 -17.55 10.43
C GLU A 178 -15.21 -18.31 9.11
N ALA A 179 -16.18 -18.21 8.21
CA ALA A 179 -16.10 -18.86 6.89
C ALA A 179 -14.94 -18.29 6.05
N VAL A 180 -14.77 -16.98 6.03
CA VAL A 180 -13.65 -16.32 5.34
C VAL A 180 -12.32 -16.66 6.02
N ALA A 181 -12.26 -16.62 7.35
CA ALA A 181 -11.05 -16.94 8.11
C ALA A 181 -10.59 -18.39 7.89
N ALA A 182 -11.51 -19.35 7.84
CA ALA A 182 -11.20 -20.75 7.55
C ALA A 182 -10.58 -20.93 6.16
N GLU A 183 -11.09 -20.21 5.15
CA GLU A 183 -10.53 -20.27 3.80
C GLU A 183 -9.16 -19.59 3.71
N VAL A 184 -8.97 -18.45 4.38
CA VAL A 184 -7.66 -17.80 4.49
C VAL A 184 -6.64 -18.72 5.18
N GLU A 185 -7.02 -19.40 6.27
CA GLU A 185 -6.15 -20.35 6.96
C GLU A 185 -5.75 -21.52 6.07
N ARG A 186 -6.70 -22.07 5.30
CA ARG A 186 -6.44 -23.11 4.30
C ARG A 186 -5.40 -22.65 3.27
N CYS A 187 -5.57 -21.45 2.72
CA CYS A 187 -4.64 -20.84 1.76
C CYS A 187 -3.25 -20.64 2.36
N LEU A 188 -3.14 -20.10 3.59
CA LEU A 188 -1.85 -19.89 4.26
C LEU A 188 -1.08 -21.21 4.46
N LYS A 189 -1.77 -22.30 4.80
CA LYS A 189 -1.17 -23.65 4.90
C LYS A 189 -0.75 -24.17 3.54
N LEU A 190 -1.64 -24.07 2.54
CA LEU A 190 -1.39 -24.53 1.17
C LEU A 190 -0.20 -23.81 0.53
N TRP A 191 -0.10 -22.50 0.72
CA TRP A 191 0.94 -21.67 0.13
C TRP A 191 2.25 -21.66 0.93
N GLY A 192 2.32 -22.38 2.05
CA GLY A 192 3.52 -22.49 2.87
C GLY A 192 3.87 -21.21 3.64
N ALA A 193 2.89 -20.33 3.89
CA ALA A 193 3.06 -19.11 4.68
C ALA A 193 2.77 -19.34 6.18
N ALA A 194 2.04 -20.40 6.53
CA ALA A 194 1.70 -20.73 7.91
C ALA A 194 2.97 -20.91 8.78
N GLY A 195 2.98 -20.27 9.96
CA GLY A 195 4.07 -20.37 10.93
C GLY A 195 5.32 -19.55 10.60
N ARG A 196 5.34 -18.78 9.51
CA ARG A 196 6.54 -18.04 9.06
C ARG A 196 6.61 -16.58 9.52
N ALA A 197 5.65 -16.10 10.30
CA ALA A 197 5.56 -14.70 10.70
C ALA A 197 6.84 -14.18 11.39
N ALA A 198 7.39 -14.94 12.35
CA ALA A 198 8.60 -14.53 13.08
C ALA A 198 9.83 -14.41 12.16
N GLU A 199 10.03 -15.40 11.26
CA GLU A 199 11.10 -15.39 10.25
C GLU A 199 10.99 -14.19 9.31
N VAL A 200 9.77 -13.88 8.86
CA VAL A 200 9.52 -12.75 7.96
C VAL A 200 9.76 -11.42 8.69
N LEU A 201 9.26 -11.27 9.92
CA LEU A 201 9.42 -10.06 10.71
C LEU A 201 10.88 -9.71 11.00
N ASP A 202 11.73 -10.71 11.24
CA ASP A 202 13.18 -10.51 11.44
C ASP A 202 13.88 -9.95 10.18
N ARG A 203 13.34 -10.26 9.01
CA ARG A 203 13.89 -9.85 7.71
C ARG A 203 13.23 -8.61 7.13
N CYS A 204 12.09 -8.19 7.69
CA CYS A 204 11.36 -7.02 7.24
C CYS A 204 11.92 -5.76 7.90
N ARG A 205 12.02 -4.69 7.11
CA ARG A 205 12.21 -3.36 7.67
C ARG A 205 10.87 -2.88 8.24
N PRO A 206 10.79 -2.50 9.53
CA PRO A 206 9.57 -1.93 10.06
C PRO A 206 9.28 -0.60 9.39
N TRP A 207 7.99 -0.31 9.22
CA TRP A 207 7.59 1.03 8.84
C TRP A 207 7.62 1.93 10.08
N LEU A 208 8.38 3.02 10.02
CA LEU A 208 8.68 3.87 11.17
C LEU A 208 8.34 5.32 10.84
N ASN A 209 7.37 5.88 11.56
CA ASN A 209 7.01 7.29 11.39
C ASN A 209 8.14 8.20 11.91
N VAL A 210 8.27 9.38 11.30
CA VAL A 210 9.14 10.46 11.77
C VAL A 210 8.27 11.69 12.07
N GLU A 211 8.52 12.33 13.21
CA GLU A 211 7.92 13.63 13.55
C GLU A 211 8.88 14.74 13.18
N HIS A 212 8.55 15.48 12.13
CA HIS A 212 9.23 16.69 11.74
C HIS A 212 8.63 17.88 12.50
N VAL A 213 9.40 18.39 13.45
CA VAL A 213 8.97 19.44 14.38
C VAL A 213 9.61 20.76 13.97
N VAL A 214 8.76 21.77 13.75
CA VAL A 214 9.19 23.14 13.53
C VAL A 214 8.62 24.03 14.62
N ALA A 215 9.45 24.54 15.51
CA ALA A 215 9.05 25.54 16.51
C ALA A 215 9.52 26.92 16.06
N TYR A 216 8.66 27.94 16.09
CA TYR A 216 9.00 29.24 15.50
C TYR A 216 8.29 30.43 16.16
N ASN A 217 8.84 31.61 15.89
CA ASN A 217 8.25 32.91 16.21
C ASN A 217 7.99 33.69 14.90
N ALA A 218 6.86 34.39 14.82
CA ALA A 218 6.49 35.22 13.66
C ALA A 218 6.01 36.61 14.10
N PRO A 219 6.88 37.43 14.71
CA PRO A 219 6.48 38.67 15.40
C PRO A 219 5.97 39.77 14.44
N THR A 220 6.23 39.64 13.14
CA THR A 220 5.83 40.60 12.11
C THR A 220 4.44 40.34 11.54
N LEU A 221 3.82 39.20 11.86
CA LEU A 221 2.49 38.84 11.37
C LEU A 221 1.40 39.21 12.39
N SER A 222 0.29 39.77 11.90
CA SER A 222 -0.95 39.82 12.68
C SER A 222 -1.53 38.41 12.84
N GLU A 223 -2.37 38.22 13.85
CA GLU A 223 -3.02 36.93 14.14
C GLU A 223 -3.77 36.36 12.92
N HIS A 224 -4.53 37.19 12.21
CA HIS A 224 -5.21 36.79 10.98
C HIS A 224 -4.24 36.32 9.89
N ARG A 225 -3.10 37.02 9.70
CA ARG A 225 -2.10 36.64 8.69
C ARG A 225 -1.35 35.37 9.10
N LEU A 226 -1.10 35.19 10.39
CA LEU A 226 -0.51 33.95 10.92
C LEU A 226 -1.44 32.75 10.70
N LEU A 227 -2.75 32.91 10.97
CA LEU A 227 -3.72 31.85 10.71
C LEU A 227 -3.78 31.52 9.21
N ALA A 228 -3.77 32.52 8.34
CA ALA A 228 -3.74 32.30 6.89
C ALA A 228 -2.47 31.55 6.44
N LEU A 229 -1.30 31.90 7.00
CA LEU A 229 -0.04 31.20 6.77
C LEU A 229 -0.13 29.72 7.22
N MET A 230 -0.69 29.48 8.41
CA MET A 230 -0.88 28.14 8.96
C MET A 230 -1.80 27.28 8.08
N THR A 231 -2.96 27.82 7.69
CA THR A 231 -3.93 27.15 6.81
C THR A 231 -3.33 26.84 5.44
N GLU A 232 -2.60 27.78 4.85
CA GLU A 232 -1.94 27.56 3.56
C GLU A 232 -0.87 26.46 3.65
N GLY A 233 -0.04 26.49 4.69
CA GLY A 233 0.97 25.46 4.89
C GLY A 233 0.36 24.09 5.13
N GLN A 234 -0.71 23.98 5.92
CA GLN A 234 -1.43 22.72 6.10
C GLN A 234 -1.94 22.18 4.77
N ARG A 235 -2.59 23.04 3.96
CA ARG A 235 -3.10 22.65 2.65
C ARG A 235 -1.98 22.22 1.70
N ALA A 236 -0.91 23.00 1.58
CA ALA A 236 0.16 22.74 0.63
C ALA A 236 1.00 21.52 1.02
N LEU A 237 1.42 21.42 2.29
CA LEU A 237 2.33 20.38 2.75
C LEU A 237 1.65 19.02 2.87
N ALA A 238 0.33 18.97 3.15
CA ALA A 238 -0.42 17.72 3.23
C ALA A 238 -0.58 17.02 1.86
N THR A 239 -0.32 17.72 0.75
CA THR A 239 -0.35 17.10 -0.59
C THR A 239 0.91 16.30 -0.92
N ILE A 240 1.98 16.50 -0.15
CA ILE A 240 3.29 15.91 -0.44
C ILE A 240 3.24 14.40 -0.13
N PRO A 241 3.62 13.53 -1.08
CA PRO A 241 3.68 12.09 -0.85
C PRO A 241 4.51 11.75 0.39
N GLY A 242 4.01 10.83 1.22
CA GLY A 242 4.65 10.44 2.47
C GLY A 242 4.38 11.36 3.66
N VAL A 243 3.77 12.55 3.47
CA VAL A 243 3.24 13.36 4.57
C VAL A 243 1.88 12.82 4.98
N ARG A 244 1.78 12.32 6.21
CA ARG A 244 0.56 11.69 6.75
C ARG A 244 -0.33 12.69 7.48
N GLU A 245 0.29 13.63 8.17
CA GLU A 245 -0.41 14.59 9.02
C GLU A 245 0.39 15.89 9.09
N VAL A 246 -0.32 17.03 9.06
CA VAL A 246 0.24 18.36 9.28
C VAL A 246 -0.58 19.06 10.36
N THR A 247 -0.06 19.07 11.57
CA THR A 247 -0.67 19.73 12.72
C THR A 247 0.03 21.05 12.98
N VAL A 248 -0.75 22.09 13.33
CA VAL A 248 -0.23 23.37 13.79
C VAL A 248 -0.60 23.59 15.24
N GLY A 249 0.25 24.29 15.97
CA GLY A 249 0.03 24.59 17.38
C GLY A 249 0.46 26.00 17.74
N SER A 250 -0.09 26.49 18.84
CA SER A 250 0.35 27.69 19.53
C SER A 250 0.57 27.37 21.01
N VAL A 251 1.44 28.13 21.65
CA VAL A 251 1.79 27.90 23.05
C VAL A 251 0.58 28.02 23.98
N ALA A 252 0.46 27.06 24.91
CA ALA A 252 -0.41 27.20 26.07
C ALA A 252 0.27 28.03 27.18
N ASP A 253 1.59 27.87 27.32
CA ASP A 253 2.41 28.62 28.29
C ASP A 253 3.09 29.83 27.64
N LYS A 254 2.76 31.03 28.13
CA LYS A 254 3.35 32.29 27.68
C LYS A 254 4.83 32.46 28.07
N SER A 255 5.41 31.57 28.87
CA SER A 255 6.85 31.56 29.16
C SER A 255 7.69 30.89 28.05
N ALA A 256 7.06 30.09 27.19
CA ALA A 256 7.77 29.30 26.17
C ALA A 256 8.51 30.18 25.14
N ARG A 257 9.73 29.74 24.76
CA ARG A 257 10.62 30.44 23.82
C ARG A 257 10.02 30.63 22.42
N TYR A 258 9.38 29.58 21.89
CA TYR A 258 8.74 29.61 20.57
C TYR A 258 7.24 29.65 20.75
N ARG A 259 6.55 30.56 20.06
CA ARG A 259 5.10 30.80 20.21
C ARG A 259 4.23 29.84 19.41
N HIS A 260 4.77 29.26 18.34
CA HIS A 260 4.03 28.43 17.40
C HIS A 260 4.83 27.18 17.02
N CYS A 261 4.12 26.15 16.56
CA CYS A 261 4.76 24.97 16.01
C CYS A 261 4.02 24.38 14.80
N TRP A 262 4.78 23.67 13.98
CA TRP A 262 4.31 22.65 13.04
C TRP A 262 4.78 21.30 13.54
N LEU A 263 3.87 20.34 13.55
CA LEU A 263 4.16 18.92 13.75
C LEU A 263 3.76 18.20 12.48
N ILE A 264 4.74 17.68 11.76
CA ILE A 264 4.52 17.03 10.47
C ILE A 264 4.92 15.57 10.59
N ARG A 265 3.95 14.67 10.47
CA ARG A 265 4.21 13.24 10.52
C ARG A 265 4.55 12.72 9.14
N PHE A 266 5.78 12.27 8.98
CA PHE A 266 6.21 11.52 7.81
C PHE A 266 5.96 10.04 7.99
N ALA A 267 5.64 9.39 6.88
CA ALA A 267 5.39 7.96 6.85
C ALA A 267 6.67 7.18 7.14
N ALA A 268 7.80 7.56 6.54
CA ALA A 268 9.09 6.88 6.70
C ALA A 268 10.25 7.88 6.74
N PRO A 269 11.45 7.49 7.22
CA PRO A 269 12.63 8.35 7.21
C PRO A 269 13.01 8.85 5.80
N GLU A 270 12.76 8.06 4.76
CA GLU A 270 13.01 8.41 3.35
C GLU A 270 12.27 9.68 2.92
N VAL A 271 11.12 9.96 3.55
CA VAL A 271 10.28 11.12 3.23
C VAL A 271 10.99 12.44 3.59
N ILE A 272 11.93 12.45 4.54
CA ILE A 272 12.60 13.68 4.97
C ILE A 272 13.27 14.39 3.78
N ASP A 273 14.01 13.63 2.96
CA ASP A 273 14.73 14.17 1.81
C ASP A 273 13.78 14.57 0.68
N SER A 274 12.78 13.73 0.39
CA SER A 274 11.83 13.98 -0.68
C SER A 274 10.90 15.16 -0.35
N TYR A 275 10.47 15.28 0.90
CA TYR A 275 9.74 16.44 1.43
C TYR A 275 10.56 17.73 1.27
N ALA A 276 11.82 17.72 1.69
CA ALA A 276 12.68 18.90 1.63
C ALA A 276 12.84 19.43 0.19
N LYS A 277 12.93 18.52 -0.79
CA LYS A 277 13.10 18.83 -2.22
C LYS A 277 11.78 19.08 -2.96
N HIS A 278 10.63 18.79 -2.35
CA HIS A 278 9.35 18.85 -3.04
C HIS A 278 8.98 20.31 -3.41
N PRO A 279 8.53 20.60 -4.64
CA PRO A 279 8.19 21.96 -5.07
C PRO A 279 7.17 22.66 -4.18
N ALA A 280 6.18 21.94 -3.66
CA ALA A 280 5.19 22.50 -2.73
C ALA A 280 5.82 22.96 -1.40
N HIS A 281 6.76 22.16 -0.86
CA HIS A 281 7.50 22.56 0.33
C HIS A 281 8.41 23.75 0.03
N ALA A 282 9.19 23.71 -1.05
CA ALA A 282 10.07 24.81 -1.44
C ALA A 282 9.28 26.12 -1.61
N THR A 283 8.17 26.08 -2.35
CA THR A 283 7.29 27.23 -2.56
C THR A 283 6.79 27.78 -1.23
N PHE A 284 6.16 26.96 -0.39
CA PHE A 284 5.64 27.39 0.91
C PHE A 284 6.74 27.93 1.82
N ALA A 285 7.83 27.18 1.96
CA ALA A 285 8.93 27.48 2.87
C ALA A 285 9.64 28.80 2.49
N GLU A 286 9.91 29.01 1.20
CA GLU A 286 10.71 30.16 0.74
C GLU A 286 9.89 31.42 0.57
N THR A 287 8.65 31.30 0.07
CA THR A 287 7.85 32.48 -0.26
C THR A 287 6.99 32.96 0.90
N LEU A 288 6.53 32.06 1.78
CA LEU A 288 5.60 32.39 2.84
C LEU A 288 6.19 32.23 4.25
N PHE A 289 6.81 31.08 4.54
CA PHE A 289 7.16 30.72 5.92
C PHE A 289 8.47 31.36 6.40
N ARG A 290 9.61 31.09 5.75
CA ARG A 290 10.93 31.57 6.20
C ARG A 290 11.03 33.10 6.31
N PRO A 291 10.43 33.92 5.42
CA PRO A 291 10.42 35.38 5.57
C PRO A 291 9.68 35.85 6.83
N ALA A 292 8.63 35.12 7.25
CA ALA A 292 7.85 35.44 8.44
C ALA A 292 8.42 34.82 9.73
N ALA A 293 9.17 33.72 9.62
CA ALA A 293 9.63 32.88 10.73
C ALA A 293 11.16 32.70 10.71
N ALA A 294 11.90 33.80 10.81
CA ALA A 294 13.37 33.79 10.84
C ALA A 294 13.92 33.09 12.09
N ASP A 295 13.33 33.34 13.26
CA ASP A 295 13.64 32.64 14.52
C ASP A 295 12.84 31.34 14.60
N ARG A 296 13.49 30.22 14.27
CA ARG A 296 12.89 28.89 14.25
C ARG A 296 13.90 27.81 14.61
N LEU A 297 13.37 26.70 15.10
CA LEU A 297 14.04 25.42 15.28
C LEU A 297 13.32 24.38 14.44
N THR A 298 14.08 23.61 13.66
CA THR A 298 13.58 22.48 12.86
C THR A 298 14.38 21.25 13.22
N ALA A 299 13.69 20.15 13.54
CA ALA A 299 14.33 18.88 13.85
C ALA A 299 13.40 17.71 13.53
N ASP A 300 14.00 16.58 13.12
CA ASP A 300 13.33 15.33 12.84
C ASP A 300 13.52 14.36 14.02
N TYR A 301 12.43 13.81 14.54
CA TYR A 301 12.44 12.90 15.67
C TYR A 301 11.88 11.54 15.27
N ARG A 302 12.61 10.48 15.61
CA ARG A 302 12.06 9.13 15.61
C ARG A 302 11.28 8.91 16.89
N ILE A 303 10.13 8.26 16.76
CA ILE A 303 9.25 8.01 17.91
C ILE A 303 9.60 6.65 18.49
N ALA A 304 9.88 6.61 19.79
CA ALA A 304 10.18 5.40 20.52
C ALA A 304 9.02 5.00 21.44
N ASP A 305 8.88 3.70 21.67
CA ASP A 305 8.12 3.16 22.78
C ASP A 305 8.90 3.41 24.08
N ALA A 306 8.30 4.13 25.01
CA ALA A 306 8.98 4.54 26.24
C ALA A 306 9.34 3.38 27.18
N THR A 307 8.68 2.22 27.04
CA THR A 307 8.92 1.04 27.90
C THR A 307 10.07 0.18 27.38
N THR A 308 10.24 0.11 26.06
CA THR A 308 11.25 -0.74 25.42
C THR A 308 12.42 0.03 24.83
N GLY A 309 12.27 1.34 24.60
CA GLY A 309 13.21 2.16 23.85
C GLY A 309 13.26 1.86 22.36
N ALA A 310 12.50 0.88 21.87
CA ALA A 310 12.42 0.52 20.47
C ALA A 310 11.61 1.56 19.69
N GLU A 311 11.91 1.75 18.40
CA GLU A 311 11.13 2.65 17.56
C GLU A 311 9.67 2.15 17.44
N ARG A 312 8.72 3.07 17.58
CA ARG A 312 7.29 2.79 17.68
C ARG A 312 6.70 2.55 16.29
N LEU A 313 6.09 1.38 16.11
CA LEU A 313 5.35 1.05 14.90
C LEU A 313 4.04 1.88 14.79
N PRO A 314 3.65 2.33 13.58
CA PRO A 314 2.47 3.18 13.36
C PRO A 314 1.14 2.61 13.90
N LEU A 315 1.00 1.28 14.00
CA LEU A 315 -0.23 0.58 14.39
C LEU A 315 -0.20 -0.01 15.81
N SER A 316 0.85 0.22 16.61
CA SER A 316 1.02 -0.47 17.89
C SER A 316 -0.03 -0.13 18.96
N SER A 317 -0.74 1.00 18.84
CA SER A 317 -1.75 1.40 19.83
C SER A 317 -3.12 0.76 19.67
N ALA A 318 -3.46 0.19 18.50
CA ALA A 318 -4.77 -0.42 18.28
C ALA A 318 -4.79 -1.92 18.63
N LEU A 319 -3.73 -2.66 18.28
CA LEU A 319 -3.66 -4.12 18.48
C LEU A 319 -3.25 -4.54 19.90
N ALA A 320 -2.59 -3.65 20.66
CA ALA A 320 -2.25 -3.93 22.05
C ALA A 320 -3.47 -3.90 22.98
N ALA A 321 -4.53 -3.17 22.62
CA ALA A 321 -5.75 -3.04 23.42
C ALA A 321 -6.62 -4.31 23.38
N GLU A 322 -6.54 -5.14 22.34
CA GLU A 322 -7.34 -6.37 22.22
C GLU A 322 -6.70 -7.59 22.88
N ARG A 323 -5.42 -7.56 23.27
CA ARG A 323 -4.77 -8.68 23.99
C ARG A 323 -5.01 -8.71 25.50
N ILE A 324 -5.84 -7.80 26.04
CA ILE A 324 -6.23 -7.79 27.46
C ILE A 324 -7.72 -8.15 27.64
N ALA A 325 -8.47 -8.42 26.56
CA ALA A 325 -9.87 -8.80 26.66
C ALA A 325 -10.31 -9.84 25.61
N SER A 326 -9.77 -11.06 25.69
CA SER A 326 -10.46 -12.31 25.29
C SER A 326 -9.70 -13.53 25.80
#